data_AF-A0A8S2JVC9-F1
#
_entry.id   AF-A0A8S2JVC9-F1
#
_cell.length_a   1.000
_cell.length_b   1.000
_cell.length_c   1.000
_cell.angle_alpha   90.00
_cell.angle_beta   90.00
_cell.angle_gamma   90.00
#
_symmetry.space_group_name_H-M   'P 1'
#
loop_
_entity.id
_entity.type
_entity.pdbx_description
1 polymer ?
#
loop_
_entity_poly.entity_id
_entity_poly.type
_entity_poly.pdbx_seq_one_letter_code
_entity_poly.pdbx_strand_id
1 'polypeptide(L)'
;MENFTSTDDYAQWIQQNVAPCIVNLTAATKEESLWRKIHYQILLKTRSNLSKVRLATLIVIQEMSRKLGMNYQSLLAEAVPFMTELMEDPNDEVEKTCHRVIVDMESTLGESLQDYFNN
;
A
#
# COMPACT_ATOMS: atom_id res chain seq x y z
N MET A 1 -23.09 1.58 -9.38
CA MET A 1 -21.99 2.19 -8.60
C MET A 1 -22.44 2.16 -7.16
N GLU A 2 -21.73 1.46 -6.29
CA GLU A 2 -22.07 1.44 -4.86
C GLU A 2 -21.83 2.85 -4.28
N ASN A 3 -22.88 3.44 -3.73
CA ASN A 3 -22.82 4.74 -3.07
C ASN A 3 -22.29 4.52 -1.65
N PHE A 4 -20.98 4.64 -1.46
CA PHE A 4 -20.37 4.58 -0.13
C PHE A 4 -20.87 5.75 0.71
N THR A 5 -21.63 5.43 1.76
CA THR A 5 -22.29 6.40 2.65
C THR A 5 -21.36 7.00 3.70
N SER A 6 -20.25 6.31 4.01
CA SER A 6 -19.20 6.79 4.92
C SER A 6 -17.79 6.40 4.44
N THR A 7 -16.76 6.99 5.05
CA THR A 7 -15.36 6.58 4.84
C THR A 7 -15.12 5.15 5.32
N ASP A 8 -15.78 4.75 6.40
CA ASP A 8 -15.65 3.41 6.98
C ASP A 8 -16.22 2.33 6.05
N ASP A 9 -17.38 2.58 5.44
CA ASP A 9 -17.98 1.68 4.45
C ASP A 9 -17.06 1.47 3.24
N TYR A 10 -16.39 2.55 2.81
CA TYR A 10 -15.43 2.49 1.70
C TYR A 10 -14.18 1.69 2.06
N ALA A 11 -13.57 1.97 3.22
CA ALA A 11 -12.38 1.27 3.67
C ALA A 11 -12.66 -0.23 3.89
N GLN A 12 -13.80 -0.55 4.51
CA GLN A 12 -14.23 -1.92 4.73
C GLN A 12 -14.46 -2.66 3.40
N TRP A 13 -15.12 -2.04 2.43
CA TRP A 13 -15.33 -2.66 1.13
C TRP A 13 -14.02 -2.93 0.39
N ILE A 14 -13.07 -1.98 0.44
CA ILE A 14 -11.74 -2.18 -0.13
C ILE A 14 -11.04 -3.36 0.54
N GLN A 15 -11.04 -3.42 1.87
CA GLN A 15 -10.39 -4.48 2.63
C GLN A 15 -11.00 -5.86 2.37
N GLN A 16 -12.33 -5.94 2.19
CA GLN A 16 -13.04 -7.19 2.00
C GLN A 16 -13.04 -7.71 0.56
N ASN A 17 -12.98 -6.81 -0.44
CA ASN A 17 -13.20 -7.18 -1.84
C ASN A 17 -12.00 -6.83 -2.73
N VAL A 18 -11.54 -5.58 -2.70
CA VAL A 18 -10.54 -5.09 -3.67
C VAL A 18 -9.14 -5.54 -3.30
N ALA A 19 -8.71 -5.33 -2.06
CA ALA A 19 -7.37 -5.72 -1.64
C ALA A 19 -7.13 -7.23 -1.83
N PRO A 20 -8.02 -8.15 -1.40
CA PRO A 20 -7.83 -9.57 -1.63
C PRO A 20 -7.79 -9.94 -3.12
N CYS A 21 -8.62 -9.29 -3.95
CA CYS A 21 -8.64 -9.54 -5.40
C CYS A 21 -7.30 -9.16 -6.05
N ILE A 22 -6.83 -7.94 -5.81
CA ILE A 22 -5.56 -7.44 -6.36
C ILE A 22 -4.40 -8.30 -5.86
N VAL A 23 -4.33 -8.56 -4.55
CA VAL A 23 -3.23 -9.28 -3.92
C VAL A 23 -3.17 -10.74 -4.40
N ASN A 24 -4.32 -11.40 -4.52
CA ASN A 24 -4.36 -12.77 -5.05
C ASN A 24 -4.06 -12.83 -6.55
N LEU A 25 -4.48 -11.84 -7.33
CA LEU A 25 -4.11 -11.74 -8.75
C LEU A 25 -2.59 -11.57 -8.92
N THR A 26 -1.97 -10.68 -8.13
CA THR A 26 -0.52 -10.47 -8.11
C THR A 26 0.20 -11.76 -7.72
N ALA A 27 -0.24 -12.43 -6.64
CA ALA A 27 0.39 -13.67 -6.17
C ALA A 27 0.19 -14.87 -7.11
N ALA A 28 -0.85 -14.85 -7.96
CA ALA A 28 -1.11 -15.91 -8.93
C ALA A 28 -0.10 -15.90 -10.10
N THR A 29 0.50 -14.74 -10.39
CA THR A 29 1.60 -14.66 -11.36
C THR A 29 2.95 -14.76 -10.65
N LYS A 30 3.89 -15.49 -11.25
CA LYS A 30 5.30 -15.55 -10.82
C LYS A 30 6.18 -14.56 -11.58
N GLU A 31 5.57 -13.71 -12.42
CA GLU A 31 6.28 -12.76 -13.24
C GLU A 31 6.40 -11.41 -12.52
N GLU A 32 7.60 -11.13 -12.01
CA GLU A 32 7.91 -9.90 -11.28
C GLU A 32 7.66 -8.63 -12.10
N SER A 33 7.75 -8.70 -13.43
CA SER A 33 7.41 -7.60 -14.34
C SER A 33 5.94 -7.17 -14.21
N LEU A 34 5.05 -8.13 -13.96
CA LEU A 34 3.63 -7.88 -13.74
C LEU A 34 3.38 -7.34 -12.34
N TRP A 35 4.13 -7.82 -11.34
CA TRP A 35 4.08 -7.27 -9.99
C TRP A 35 4.41 -5.77 -9.99
N ARG A 36 5.52 -5.37 -10.63
CA ARG A 36 5.90 -3.96 -10.79
C ARG A 36 4.80 -3.12 -11.45
N LYS A 37 4.20 -3.61 -12.53
CA LYS A 37 3.11 -2.90 -13.22
C LYS A 37 1.89 -2.69 -12.32
N ILE A 38 1.44 -3.73 -11.62
CA ILE A 38 0.28 -3.65 -10.71
C ILE A 38 0.62 -2.72 -9.55
N HIS A 39 1.78 -2.92 -8.93
CA HIS A 39 2.26 -2.13 -7.80
C HIS A 39 2.35 -0.65 -8.12
N TYR A 40 2.93 -0.29 -9.26
CA TYR A 40 2.99 1.11 -9.70
C TYR A 40 1.59 1.74 -9.87
N GLN A 41 0.61 1.01 -10.42
CA GLN A 41 -0.76 1.52 -10.52
C GLN A 41 -1.43 1.74 -9.16
N ILE A 42 -1.07 0.94 -8.16
CA ILE A 42 -1.51 1.12 -6.77
C ILE A 42 -0.83 2.35 -6.18
N LEU A 43 0.50 2.49 -6.33
CA LEU A 43 1.26 3.65 -5.84
C LEU A 43 0.72 4.96 -6.40
N LEU A 44 0.31 5.03 -7.66
CA LEU A 44 -0.30 6.24 -8.22
C LEU A 44 -1.59 6.68 -7.49
N LYS A 45 -2.28 5.78 -6.77
CA LYS A 45 -3.47 6.12 -5.99
C LYS A 45 -3.16 6.82 -4.67
N THR A 46 -1.91 6.79 -4.21
CA THR A 46 -1.47 7.55 -3.03
C THR A 46 -1.57 9.06 -3.26
N ARG A 47 -1.58 9.53 -4.51
CA ARG A 47 -1.72 10.96 -4.86
C ARG A 47 -3.17 11.38 -5.15
N SER A 48 -4.15 10.58 -4.73
CA SER A 48 -5.56 10.95 -4.88
C SER A 48 -5.90 12.20 -4.05
N ASN A 49 -6.74 13.08 -4.59
CA ASN A 49 -7.32 14.20 -3.84
C ASN A 49 -8.22 13.75 -2.68
N LEU A 50 -8.66 12.48 -2.67
CA LEU A 50 -9.52 11.92 -1.64
C LEU A 50 -8.69 11.15 -0.61
N SER A 51 -8.65 11.63 0.63
CA SER A 51 -7.92 10.95 1.74
C SER A 51 -8.34 9.50 1.92
N LYS A 52 -9.64 9.20 1.80
CA LYS A 52 -10.17 7.83 1.85
C LYS A 52 -9.56 6.89 0.79
N VAL A 53 -9.21 7.41 -0.40
CA VAL A 53 -8.55 6.62 -1.44
C VAL A 53 -7.09 6.38 -1.08
N ARG A 54 -6.40 7.37 -0.51
CA ARG A 54 -5.03 7.22 -0.02
C ARG A 54 -4.93 6.20 1.11
N LEU A 55 -5.86 6.26 2.09
CA LEU A 55 -6.01 5.25 3.15
C LEU A 55 -6.22 3.85 2.60
N ALA A 56 -7.20 3.68 1.69
CA ALA A 56 -7.45 2.42 1.01
C ALA A 56 -6.22 1.89 0.26
N THR A 57 -5.42 2.79 -0.33
CA THR A 57 -4.19 2.44 -1.04
C THR A 57 -3.14 1.88 -0.09
N LEU A 58 -2.96 2.50 1.08
CA LEU A 58 -2.08 2.00 2.14
C LEU A 58 -2.47 0.59 2.60
N ILE A 59 -3.78 0.31 2.74
CA ILE A 59 -4.28 -1.05 3.07
C ILE A 59 -3.87 -2.05 2.00
N VAL A 60 -4.04 -1.71 0.72
CA VAL A 60 -3.67 -2.61 -0.39
C VAL A 60 -2.16 -2.86 -0.42
N ILE A 61 -1.34 -1.82 -0.21
CA ILE A 61 0.13 -1.93 -0.14
C ILE A 61 0.54 -2.87 1.00
N GLN A 62 -0.07 -2.71 2.18
CA GLN A 62 0.17 -3.56 3.35
C GLN A 62 -0.18 -5.02 3.09
N GLU A 63 -1.35 -5.30 2.53
CA GLU A 63 -1.74 -6.68 2.24
C GLU A 63 -0.87 -7.30 1.15
N MET A 64 -0.40 -6.49 0.20
CA MET A 64 0.52 -6.93 -0.84
C MET A 64 1.92 -7.25 -0.29
N SER A 65 2.45 -6.44 0.63
CA SER A 65 3.74 -6.71 1.28
C SER A 65 3.67 -8.00 2.10
N ARG A 66 2.61 -8.18 2.91
CA ARG A 66 2.35 -9.41 3.68
C ARG A 66 2.27 -10.65 2.78
N LYS A 67 1.58 -10.56 1.65
CA LYS A 67 1.39 -11.69 0.73
C LYS A 67 2.68 -12.09 0.02
N LEU A 68 3.46 -11.10 -0.44
CA LEU A 68 4.70 -11.35 -1.17
C LEU A 68 5.87 -11.68 -0.23
N GLY A 69 5.79 -11.27 1.04
CA GLY A 69 6.84 -11.46 2.04
C GLY A 69 8.15 -10.80 1.60
N MET A 70 9.27 -11.51 1.78
CA MET A 70 10.59 -11.04 1.35
C MET A 70 10.67 -10.67 -0.15
N ASN A 71 9.82 -11.26 -1.01
CA ASN A 71 9.80 -10.92 -2.43
C ASN A 71 9.34 -9.48 -2.69
N TYR A 72 8.68 -8.82 -1.72
CA TYR A 72 8.29 -7.42 -1.85
C TYR A 72 9.50 -6.47 -1.88
N GLN A 73 10.68 -6.90 -1.39
CA GLN A 73 11.89 -6.08 -1.36
C GLN A 73 12.27 -5.53 -2.75
N SER A 74 11.98 -6.27 -3.83
CA SER A 74 12.27 -5.83 -5.20
C SER A 74 11.35 -4.72 -5.72
N LEU A 75 10.29 -4.39 -4.98
CA LEU A 75 9.33 -3.31 -5.26
C LEU A 75 9.55 -2.09 -4.35
N LEU A 76 10.42 -2.21 -3.34
CA LEU A 76 10.55 -1.23 -2.27
C LEU A 76 11.09 0.11 -2.78
N ALA A 77 12.12 0.08 -3.63
CA ALA A 77 12.72 1.28 -4.21
C ALA A 77 11.70 2.16 -4.96
N GLU A 78 10.70 1.54 -5.59
CA GLU A 78 9.61 2.26 -6.27
C GLU A 78 8.57 2.80 -5.28
N ALA A 79 8.32 2.11 -4.17
CA ALA A 79 7.37 2.54 -3.14
C ALA A 79 7.88 3.72 -2.31
N VAL A 80 9.18 3.78 -2.02
CA VAL A 80 9.79 4.72 -1.08
C VAL A 80 9.37 6.18 -1.34
N PRO A 81 9.49 6.75 -2.56
CA PRO A 81 9.11 8.14 -2.80
C PRO A 81 7.64 8.42 -2.47
N PHE A 82 6.74 7.49 -2.80
CA PHE A 82 5.31 7.65 -2.52
C PHE A 82 4.99 7.51 -1.03
N MET A 83 5.69 6.62 -0.33
CA MET A 83 5.50 6.41 1.10
C MET A 83 6.06 7.60 1.88
N THR A 84 7.20 8.17 1.50
CA THR A 84 7.75 9.41 2.09
C THR A 84 6.77 10.57 1.95
N GLU A 85 6.14 10.75 0.79
CA GLU A 85 5.09 11.77 0.61
C GLU A 85 3.91 11.57 1.58
N LEU A 86 3.51 10.33 1.84
CA LEU A 86 2.39 10.02 2.74
C LEU A 86 2.76 10.11 4.23
N MET A 87 4.03 10.00 4.58
CA MET A 87 4.53 10.27 5.95
C MET A 87 4.39 11.74 6.34
N GLU A 88 4.14 12.63 5.37
CA GLU A 88 3.86 14.06 5.59
C GLU A 88 2.46 14.44 5.05
N ASP A 89 1.52 13.48 5.00
CA ASP A 89 0.18 13.72 4.46
C ASP A 89 -0.59 14.73 5.33
N PRO A 90 -1.30 15.71 4.75
CA PRO A 90 -2.07 16.70 5.53
C PRO A 90 -3.28 16.11 6.28
N ASN A 91 -3.65 14.85 6.01
CA ASN A 91 -4.65 14.14 6.78
C ASN A 91 -3.97 13.22 7.81
N ASP A 92 -4.11 13.55 9.10
CA ASP A 92 -3.52 12.82 10.23
C ASP A 92 -3.70 11.30 10.18
N GLU A 93 -4.85 10.82 9.69
CA GLU A 93 -5.13 9.39 9.65
C GLU A 93 -4.35 8.68 8.54
N VAL A 94 -4.15 9.35 7.40
CA VAL A 94 -3.27 8.87 6.32
C VAL A 94 -1.83 8.79 6.81
N GLU A 95 -1.33 9.87 7.41
CA GLU A 95 0.02 9.97 7.97
C GLU A 95 0.29 8.84 8.98
N LYS A 96 -0.55 8.73 10.02
CA LYS A 96 -0.44 7.67 11.04
C LYS A 96 -0.54 6.28 10.44
N THR A 97 -1.39 6.09 9.44
CA THR A 97 -1.52 4.79 8.77
C THR A 97 -0.29 4.47 7.95
N CYS A 98 0.31 5.44 7.26
CA CYS A 98 1.55 5.26 6.52
C CYS A 98 2.67 4.75 7.42
N HIS A 99 2.90 5.41 8.57
CA HIS A 99 3.88 4.97 9.55
C HIS A 99 3.61 3.54 10.06
N ARG A 100 2.35 3.19 10.36
CA ARG A 100 2.00 1.81 10.76
C ARG A 100 2.29 0.78 9.67
N VAL A 101 2.02 1.11 8.41
CA VAL A 101 2.29 0.23 7.27
C VAL A 101 3.79 0.02 7.09
N ILE A 102 4.62 1.06 7.26
CA ILE A 102 6.08 0.93 7.20
C ILE A 102 6.59 -0.02 8.29
N VAL A 103 6.12 0.11 9.52
CA VAL A 103 6.50 -0.81 10.62
C VAL A 103 6.06 -2.25 10.35
N ASP A 104 4.87 -2.44 9.78
CA ASP A 104 4.39 -3.77 9.40
C ASP A 104 5.20 -4.38 8.24
N MET A 105 5.66 -3.54 7.31
CA MET A 105 6.57 -3.94 6.24
C MET A 105 7.95 -4.33 6.79
N GLU A 106 8.53 -3.57 7.73
CA GLU A 106 9.77 -3.94 8.45
C GLU A 106 9.64 -5.32 9.08
N SER A 107 8.54 -5.57 9.80
CA SER A 107 8.27 -6.87 10.41
C SER A 107 8.12 -7.99 9.37
N THR A 108 7.58 -7.69 8.20
CA THR A 108 7.38 -8.67 7.12
C THR A 108 8.68 -9.00 6.39
N LEU A 109 9.55 -8.01 6.21
CA LEU A 109 10.83 -8.14 5.51
C LEU A 109 11.96 -8.63 6.43
N GLY A 110 11.81 -8.45 7.74
CA GLY A 110 12.82 -8.85 8.72
C GLY A 110 14.03 -7.91 8.77
N GLU A 111 13.92 -6.71 8.18
CA GLU A 111 14.95 -5.67 8.17
C GLU A 111 14.36 -4.30 8.50
N SER A 112 15.20 -3.41 9.04
CA SER A 112 14.85 -2.00 9.22
C SER A 112 14.71 -1.33 7.87
N LEU A 113 13.65 -0.53 7.68
CA LEU A 113 13.44 0.22 6.45
C LEU A 113 13.98 1.64 6.52
N GLN A 114 14.55 2.06 7.65
CA GLN A 114 15.04 3.43 7.88
C GLN A 114 16.01 3.92 6.79
N ASP A 115 16.93 3.08 6.33
CA ASP A 115 17.92 3.46 5.30
C ASP A 115 17.28 3.83 3.96
N TYR A 116 16.08 3.31 3.68
CA TYR A 116 15.33 3.66 2.49
C TYR A 116 14.63 5.01 2.61
N PHE A 117 14.24 5.42 3.81
CA PHE A 117 13.49 6.66 4.07
C PHE A 117 14.37 7.85 4.48
N ASN A 118 15.66 7.62 4.74
CA ASN A 118 16.63 8.64 5.17
C ASN A 118 17.45 9.27 4.02
N ASN A 119 17.14 8.94 2.76
CA ASN A 119 17.85 9.41 1.55
C ASN A 119 17.06 10.45 0.76
#